data_AF-A0A813KK17-F1
#
_entry.id   AF-A0A813KK17-F1
#
_cell.length_a   1.000
_cell.length_b   1.000
_cell.length_c   1.000
_cell.angle_alpha   90.00
_cell.angle_beta   90.00
_cell.angle_gamma   90.00
#
_symmetry.space_group_name_H-M   'P 1'
#
loop_
_entity.id
_entity.type
_entity.pdbx_description
1 polymer ?
#
loop_
_entity_poly.entity_id
_entity_poly.type
_entity_poly.pdbx_seq_one_letter_code
_entity_poly.pdbx_strand_id
1 'polypeptide(L)'
;VEFFTERFKTLWCPIGAQHDWQSCMYAHTYQDVRRPPGIGYGHQLCPYWNKKETNLAYAQRCPLGPRCPYAHGAKEQLYHPNYFRTLVCRDLQRRRCPRSHLCAFFHRIGDCRKVHHDDVNYSQPLSKENLPNDWLAHFMNPPRFQEAMESGSMEAYANPFAAAAAMQSAMQRAPKSYDRE
;
A
#
# COMPACT_ATOMS: atom_id res chain seq x y z
N VAL A 1 -8.23 -0.96 16.72
CA VAL A 1 -8.40 -1.88 15.57
C VAL A 1 -9.24 -1.22 14.49
N GLU A 2 -10.44 -0.74 14.84
CA GLU A 2 -11.34 -0.01 13.94
C GLU A 2 -10.66 1.13 13.15
N PHE A 3 -9.84 1.96 13.81
CA PHE A 3 -9.09 3.01 13.11
C PHE A 3 -8.27 2.47 11.91
N PHE A 4 -7.59 1.33 12.07
CA PHE A 4 -6.75 0.76 11.02
C PHE A 4 -7.57 0.20 9.86
N THR A 5 -8.71 -0.42 10.15
CA THR A 5 -9.56 -1.00 9.10
C THR A 5 -10.34 0.08 8.37
N GLU A 6 -10.84 1.09 9.08
CA GLU A 6 -11.79 2.08 8.55
C GLU A 6 -11.16 3.40 8.10
N ARG A 7 -10.05 3.85 8.72
CA ARG A 7 -9.57 5.24 8.58
C ARG A 7 -8.11 5.38 8.14
N PHE A 8 -7.26 4.41 8.46
CA PHE A 8 -5.84 4.49 8.12
C PHE A 8 -5.64 4.66 6.61
N LYS A 9 -4.90 5.70 6.20
CA LYS A 9 -4.58 6.04 4.81
C LYS A 9 -5.80 6.24 3.89
N THR A 10 -7.00 6.45 4.42
CA THR A 10 -8.19 6.69 3.58
C THR A 10 -8.35 8.14 3.12
N LEU A 11 -7.55 9.03 3.70
CA LEU A 11 -7.50 10.46 3.38
C LEU A 11 -6.07 10.87 3.02
N TRP A 12 -5.96 11.86 2.13
CA TRP A 12 -4.69 12.50 1.81
C TRP A 12 -4.14 13.29 2.99
N CYS A 13 -2.81 13.36 3.10
CA CYS A 13 -2.15 14.04 4.21
C CYS A 13 -2.38 15.55 4.21
N PRO A 14 -2.89 16.15 5.31
CA PRO A 14 -3.12 17.59 5.39
C PRO A 14 -1.92 18.39 5.93
N ILE A 15 -0.84 17.72 6.37
CA ILE A 15 0.26 18.36 7.14
C ILE A 15 1.01 19.40 6.31
N GLY A 16 1.14 19.21 4.99
CA GLY A 16 1.82 20.16 4.08
C GLY A 16 3.34 20.32 4.28
N ALA A 17 3.89 19.89 5.42
CA ALA A 17 5.32 19.93 5.74
C ALA A 17 5.99 18.56 5.62
N GLN A 18 7.33 18.54 5.49
CA GLN A 18 8.10 17.29 5.50
C GLN A 18 7.96 16.54 6.83
N HIS A 19 7.73 15.25 6.73
CA HIS A 19 7.66 14.33 7.86
C HIS A 19 7.87 12.90 7.36
N ASP A 20 7.98 11.94 8.29
CA ASP A 20 8.04 10.54 7.93
C ASP A 20 6.68 10.05 7.40
N TRP A 21 6.57 10.00 6.07
CA TRP A 21 5.36 9.55 5.38
C TRP A 21 5.07 8.06 5.61
N GLN A 22 6.06 7.25 5.99
CA GLN A 22 5.89 5.82 6.24
C GLN A 22 5.12 5.56 7.54
N SER A 23 5.34 6.40 8.56
CA SER A 23 4.60 6.36 9.83
C SER A 23 3.36 7.25 9.86
N CYS A 24 3.21 8.17 8.91
CA CYS A 24 2.03 9.02 8.81
C CYS A 24 0.75 8.19 8.64
N MET A 25 -0.34 8.63 9.26
CA MET A 25 -1.64 7.96 9.19
C MET A 25 -2.42 8.29 7.90
N TYR A 26 -1.96 9.27 7.14
CA TYR A 26 -2.57 9.76 5.91
C TYR A 26 -1.75 9.39 4.68
N ALA A 27 -2.41 9.31 3.54
CA ALA A 27 -1.80 8.92 2.28
C ALA A 27 -0.94 10.03 1.68
N HIS A 28 0.16 9.63 1.03
CA HIS A 28 1.06 10.53 0.29
C HIS A 28 1.19 10.20 -1.19
N THR A 29 0.82 8.99 -1.58
CA THR A 29 0.90 8.54 -2.97
C THR A 29 -0.28 7.65 -3.31
N TYR A 30 -0.52 7.43 -4.60
CA TYR A 30 -1.55 6.48 -5.04
C TYR A 30 -1.25 5.02 -4.66
N GLN A 31 -0.01 4.67 -4.31
CA GLN A 31 0.34 3.34 -3.80
C GLN A 31 0.04 3.17 -2.30
N ASP A 32 -0.08 4.30 -1.59
CA ASP A 32 -0.29 4.35 -0.15
C ASP A 32 -1.75 4.66 0.22
N VAL A 33 -2.47 5.38 -0.65
CA VAL A 33 -3.88 5.70 -0.45
C VAL A 33 -4.76 4.46 -0.43
N ARG A 34 -5.77 4.50 0.44
CA ARG A 34 -6.81 3.50 0.53
C ARG A 34 -8.15 4.11 0.20
N ARG A 35 -8.97 3.39 -0.55
CA ARG A 35 -10.40 3.68 -0.58
C ARG A 35 -11.03 3.27 0.76
N PRO A 36 -12.05 3.99 1.25
CA PRO A 36 -12.79 3.57 2.44
C PRO A 36 -13.41 2.19 2.22
N PRO A 37 -13.32 1.23 3.16
CA PRO A 37 -13.89 -0.11 2.97
C PRO A 37 -15.41 -0.11 2.76
N GLY A 38 -16.11 0.92 3.26
CA GLY A 38 -17.55 1.11 3.06
C GLY A 38 -18.01 1.19 1.61
N ILE A 39 -17.09 1.42 0.64
CA ILE A 39 -17.46 1.37 -0.79
C ILE A 39 -17.68 -0.06 -1.32
N GLY A 40 -17.22 -1.07 -0.56
CA GLY A 40 -17.46 -2.49 -0.85
C GLY A 40 -16.44 -3.18 -1.76
N TYR A 41 -15.22 -2.64 -1.90
CA TYR A 41 -14.13 -3.40 -2.54
C TYR A 41 -13.65 -4.52 -1.60
N GLY A 42 -13.18 -5.63 -2.16
CA GLY A 42 -12.67 -6.77 -1.39
C GLY A 42 -11.14 -6.80 -1.29
N HIS A 43 -10.60 -7.73 -0.51
CA HIS A 43 -9.17 -7.77 -0.20
C HIS A 43 -8.30 -8.48 -1.27
N GLN A 44 -8.90 -9.03 -2.33
CA GLN A 44 -8.14 -9.62 -3.43
C GLN A 44 -7.45 -8.52 -4.24
N LEU A 45 -6.17 -8.70 -4.57
CA LEU A 45 -5.41 -7.69 -5.33
C LEU A 45 -5.91 -7.60 -6.78
N CYS A 46 -6.05 -6.38 -7.27
CA CYS A 46 -6.43 -6.11 -8.64
C CYS A 46 -5.31 -6.57 -9.61
N PRO A 47 -5.60 -7.44 -10.59
CA PRO A 47 -4.61 -7.90 -11.56
C PRO A 47 -4.17 -6.78 -12.52
N TYR A 48 -5.00 -5.75 -12.70
CA TYR A 48 -4.74 -4.65 -13.63
C TYR A 48 -4.09 -3.44 -12.96
N TRP A 49 -3.97 -3.41 -11.63
CA TRP A 49 -3.43 -2.26 -10.92
C TRP A 49 -1.94 -2.06 -11.21
N ASN A 50 -1.61 -0.97 -11.90
CA ASN A 50 -0.22 -0.58 -12.17
C ASN A 50 0.43 -0.03 -10.90
N LYS A 51 1.19 -0.90 -10.22
CA LYS A 51 1.99 -0.58 -9.04
C LYS A 51 3.43 -0.11 -9.34
N LYS A 52 3.90 -0.22 -10.59
CA LYS A 52 5.30 0.03 -10.96
C LYS A 52 5.54 1.49 -11.30
N GLU A 53 4.68 2.09 -12.11
CA GLU A 53 4.86 3.46 -12.59
C GLU A 53 4.28 4.44 -11.58
N THR A 54 5.12 5.11 -10.80
CA THR A 54 4.68 5.95 -9.68
C THR A 54 4.07 7.28 -10.08
N ASN A 55 4.28 7.73 -11.32
CA ASN A 55 3.84 9.04 -11.80
C ASN A 55 2.47 9.02 -12.47
N LEU A 56 1.89 7.83 -12.70
CA LEU A 56 0.54 7.71 -13.27
C LEU A 56 -0.51 8.25 -12.30
N ALA A 57 -1.48 8.98 -12.86
CA ALA A 57 -2.71 9.34 -12.15
C ALA A 57 -3.51 8.07 -11.80
N TYR A 58 -4.36 8.15 -10.76
CA TYR A 58 -5.11 6.97 -10.29
C TYR A 58 -5.92 6.27 -11.39
N ALA A 59 -6.61 7.05 -12.22
CA ALA A 59 -7.43 6.54 -13.32
C ALA A 59 -6.63 5.80 -14.40
N GLN A 60 -5.34 6.07 -14.53
CA GLN A 60 -4.45 5.40 -15.49
C GLN A 60 -3.89 4.09 -14.93
N ARG A 61 -4.04 3.82 -13.63
CA ARG A 61 -3.50 2.63 -12.98
C ARG A 61 -4.44 1.43 -13.03
N CYS A 62 -5.73 1.65 -13.21
CA CYS A 62 -6.72 0.58 -13.32
C CYS A 62 -7.88 1.04 -14.21
N PRO A 63 -8.31 0.22 -15.19
CA PRO A 63 -9.40 0.58 -16.10
C PRO A 63 -10.74 0.81 -15.40
N LEU A 64 -10.93 0.23 -14.21
CA LEU A 64 -12.15 0.41 -13.40
C LEU A 64 -12.06 1.58 -12.41
N GLY A 65 -10.87 2.21 -12.27
CA GLY A 65 -10.65 3.31 -11.35
C GLY A 65 -11.18 3.01 -9.93
N PRO A 66 -11.84 3.97 -9.25
CA PRO A 66 -12.37 3.78 -7.90
C PRO A 66 -13.43 2.69 -7.78
N ARG A 67 -14.09 2.35 -8.89
CA ARG A 67 -15.15 1.34 -8.94
C ARG A 67 -14.60 -0.09 -9.07
N CYS A 68 -13.28 -0.28 -9.04
CA CYS A 68 -12.71 -1.62 -9.08
C CYS A 68 -13.14 -2.42 -7.83
N PRO A 69 -13.71 -3.63 -7.97
CA PRO A 69 -14.08 -4.45 -6.80
C PRO A 69 -12.86 -5.05 -6.08
N TYR A 70 -11.68 -5.02 -6.72
CA TYR A 70 -10.43 -5.52 -6.16
C TYR A 70 -9.66 -4.44 -5.39
N ALA A 71 -8.82 -4.85 -4.44
CA ALA A 71 -7.87 -3.98 -3.77
C ALA A 71 -6.76 -3.47 -4.71
N HIS A 72 -6.50 -2.17 -4.62
CA HIS A 72 -5.42 -1.45 -5.30
C HIS A 72 -4.21 -1.35 -4.37
N GLY A 73 -3.33 -2.35 -4.46
CA GLY A 73 -2.06 -2.37 -3.75
C GLY A 73 -2.13 -2.90 -2.32
N ALA A 74 -0.97 -2.90 -1.67
CA ALA A 74 -0.79 -3.58 -0.40
C ALA A 74 -1.55 -2.91 0.76
N LYS A 75 -1.72 -1.58 0.74
CA LYS A 75 -2.44 -0.90 1.83
C LYS A 75 -3.91 -1.27 1.86
N GLU A 76 -4.57 -1.27 0.71
CA GLU A 76 -5.98 -1.67 0.63
C GLU A 76 -6.21 -3.12 1.03
N GLN A 77 -5.33 -4.05 0.59
CA GLN A 77 -5.41 -5.46 0.97
C GLN A 77 -5.12 -5.66 2.46
N LEU A 78 -3.95 -5.24 2.93
CA LEU A 78 -3.46 -5.60 4.27
C LEU A 78 -4.30 -4.98 5.39
N TYR A 79 -4.91 -3.82 5.14
CA TYR A 79 -5.75 -3.12 6.11
C TYR A 79 -7.25 -3.32 5.86
N HIS A 80 -7.64 -4.15 4.90
CA HIS A 80 -9.03 -4.49 4.69
C HIS A 80 -9.65 -5.13 5.96
N PRO A 81 -10.90 -4.81 6.35
CA PRO A 81 -11.54 -5.37 7.53
C PRO A 81 -11.45 -6.90 7.64
N ASN A 82 -11.59 -7.62 6.51
CA ASN A 82 -11.54 -9.09 6.45
C ASN A 82 -10.13 -9.69 6.38
N TYR A 83 -9.08 -8.88 6.27
CA TYR A 83 -7.69 -9.34 6.11
C TYR A 83 -6.73 -8.82 7.19
N PHE A 84 -6.99 -7.63 7.75
CA PHE A 84 -6.14 -7.02 8.76
C PHE A 84 -6.02 -7.92 9.99
N ARG A 85 -4.76 -8.25 10.35
CA ARG A 85 -4.37 -9.11 11.48
C ARG A 85 -4.95 -10.52 11.46
N THR A 86 -5.18 -11.09 10.28
CA THR A 86 -5.55 -12.53 10.15
C THR A 86 -4.32 -13.44 10.01
N LEU A 87 -3.16 -12.88 9.67
CA LEU A 87 -1.90 -13.61 9.47
C LEU A 87 -0.82 -13.16 10.46
N VAL A 88 0.02 -14.11 10.86
CA VAL A 88 1.12 -13.89 11.81
C VAL A 88 2.24 -13.05 11.17
N CYS A 89 2.79 -12.12 11.94
CA CYS A 89 3.93 -11.32 11.49
C CYS A 89 5.20 -12.17 11.42
N ARG A 90 5.77 -12.36 10.23
CA ARG A 90 7.03 -13.10 10.04
C ARG A 90 8.24 -12.40 10.65
N ASP A 91 8.25 -11.05 10.67
CA ASP A 91 9.35 -10.27 11.24
C ASP A 91 9.43 -10.33 12.77
N LEU A 92 8.43 -10.93 13.45
CA LEU A 92 8.51 -11.15 14.89
C LEU A 92 9.66 -12.09 15.28
N GLN A 93 10.06 -12.98 14.36
CA GLN A 93 11.20 -13.88 14.55
C GLN A 93 12.54 -13.12 14.74
N ARG A 94 12.61 -11.84 14.33
CA ARG A 94 13.80 -10.98 14.40
C ARG A 94 13.84 -10.07 15.64
N ARG A 95 13.23 -10.50 16.76
CA ARG A 95 13.09 -9.79 18.05
C ARG A 95 12.21 -8.53 18.07
N ARG A 96 12.16 -7.70 17.02
CA ARG A 96 11.25 -6.53 16.97
C ARG A 96 10.75 -6.25 15.55
N CYS A 97 9.44 -6.18 15.37
CA CYS A 97 8.85 -5.81 14.08
C CYS A 97 9.09 -4.31 13.80
N PRO A 98 9.68 -3.94 12.64
CA PRO A 98 9.96 -2.54 12.31
C PRO A 98 8.69 -1.69 12.12
N ARG A 99 7.57 -2.34 11.76
CA ARG A 99 6.27 -1.68 11.59
C ARG A 99 5.58 -1.36 12.91
N SER A 100 6.03 -1.96 14.02
CA SER A 100 5.49 -1.69 15.36
C SER A 100 3.94 -1.75 15.40
N HIS A 101 3.29 -0.69 15.86
CA HIS A 101 1.83 -0.56 15.93
C HIS A 101 1.14 -0.47 14.56
N LEU A 102 1.87 -0.13 13.49
CA LEU A 102 1.42 -0.11 12.09
C LEU A 102 1.58 -1.48 11.40
N CYS A 103 1.84 -2.55 12.16
CA CYS A 103 1.89 -3.88 11.56
C CYS A 103 0.46 -4.35 11.24
N ALA A 104 0.22 -4.68 9.98
CA ALA A 104 -1.04 -5.29 9.51
C ALA A 104 -1.14 -6.79 9.83
N PHE A 105 -0.09 -7.38 10.38
CA PHE A 105 -0.03 -8.77 10.82
C PHE A 105 -0.08 -8.82 12.36
N PHE A 106 -0.61 -9.90 12.92
CA PHE A 106 -0.68 -10.03 14.38
C PHE A 106 0.68 -10.44 14.97
N HIS A 107 1.01 -9.90 16.15
CA HIS A 107 2.22 -10.26 16.91
C HIS A 107 1.94 -11.23 18.06
N ARG A 108 0.68 -11.34 18.48
CA ARG A 108 0.22 -12.24 19.54
C ARG A 108 -1.03 -12.95 19.06
N ILE A 109 -1.26 -14.19 19.51
CA ILE A 109 -2.46 -14.96 19.14
C ILE A 109 -3.74 -14.20 19.53
N GLY A 110 -3.74 -13.50 20.66
CA GLY A 110 -4.88 -12.67 21.09
C GLY A 110 -5.18 -11.47 20.18
N ASP A 111 -4.23 -11.06 19.32
CA ASP A 111 -4.44 -10.01 18.32
C ASP A 111 -4.93 -10.58 16.96
N CYS A 112 -4.98 -11.91 16.82
CA CYS A 112 -5.42 -12.58 15.61
C CYS A 112 -6.92 -12.35 15.40
N ARG A 113 -7.28 -11.84 14.22
CA ARG A 113 -8.66 -11.62 13.82
C ARG A 113 -9.17 -12.81 13.02
N LYS A 114 -10.44 -13.13 13.20
CA LYS A 114 -11.11 -14.19 12.43
C LYS A 114 -11.16 -13.78 10.96
N VAL A 115 -10.89 -14.75 10.09
CA VAL A 115 -11.11 -14.59 8.66
C VAL A 115 -12.62 -14.60 8.43
N HIS A 116 -13.11 -13.56 7.76
CA HIS A 116 -14.48 -13.50 7.29
C HIS A 116 -14.54 -13.95 5.83
N HIS A 117 -15.70 -14.46 5.40
CA HIS A 117 -15.91 -14.80 4.01
C HIS A 117 -15.81 -13.55 3.12
N ASP A 118 -15.32 -13.74 1.90
CA ASP A 118 -15.21 -12.68 0.90
C ASP A 118 -16.43 -12.74 -0.02
N ASP A 119 -17.44 -11.94 0.31
CA ASP A 119 -18.73 -11.90 -0.41
C ASP A 119 -18.72 -10.95 -1.62
N VAL A 120 -17.57 -10.39 -1.98
CA VAL A 120 -17.47 -9.40 -3.05
C VAL A 120 -17.60 -10.04 -4.43
N ASN A 121 -18.53 -9.52 -5.23
CA ASN A 121 -18.65 -9.91 -6.64
C ASN A 121 -17.58 -9.21 -7.49
N TYR A 122 -16.43 -9.85 -7.65
CA TYR A 122 -15.30 -9.34 -8.43
C TYR A 122 -15.53 -9.25 -9.94
N SER A 123 -16.61 -9.86 -10.46
CA SER A 123 -16.93 -9.83 -11.90
C SER A 123 -17.60 -8.52 -12.34
N GLN A 124 -18.03 -7.68 -11.39
CA GLN A 124 -18.77 -6.45 -11.68
C GLN A 124 -18.10 -5.24 -11.03
N PRO A 125 -18.08 -4.07 -11.70
CA PRO A 125 -17.67 -2.83 -11.06
C PRO A 125 -18.59 -2.49 -9.89
N LEU A 126 -18.03 -1.88 -8.85
CA LEU A 126 -18.80 -1.35 -7.73
C LEU A 126 -19.85 -0.35 -8.21
N SER A 127 -20.98 -0.32 -7.51
CA SER A 127 -22.09 0.59 -7.77
C SER A 127 -21.62 2.04 -7.58
N LYS A 128 -22.13 2.98 -8.38
CA LYS A 128 -21.72 4.40 -8.29
C LYS A 128 -22.24 5.04 -7.02
N GLU A 129 -23.35 4.54 -6.51
CA GLU A 129 -24.03 4.99 -5.29
C GLU A 129 -23.16 4.82 -4.04
N ASN A 130 -22.25 3.83 -4.07
CA ASN A 130 -21.27 3.60 -3.01
C ASN A 130 -20.08 4.59 -3.02
N LEU A 131 -20.02 5.50 -3.99
CA LEU A 131 -18.92 6.45 -4.16
C LEU A 131 -19.46 7.88 -4.06
N PRO A 132 -19.45 8.49 -2.86
CA PRO A 132 -19.87 9.88 -2.69
C PRO A 132 -19.06 10.82 -3.59
N ASN A 133 -19.75 11.75 -4.26
CA ASN A 133 -19.13 12.65 -5.23
C ASN A 133 -18.08 13.58 -4.61
N ASP A 134 -18.35 14.06 -3.40
CA ASP A 134 -17.43 14.86 -2.59
C ASP A 134 -16.14 14.09 -2.29
N TRP A 135 -16.27 12.85 -1.82
CA TRP A 135 -15.13 11.98 -1.57
C TRP A 135 -14.35 11.70 -2.86
N LEU A 136 -15.03 11.40 -3.98
CA LEU A 136 -14.39 11.17 -5.28
C LEU A 136 -13.56 12.38 -5.73
N ALA A 137 -14.11 13.59 -5.59
CA ALA A 137 -13.41 14.82 -5.95
C ALA A 137 -12.13 15.01 -5.13
N HIS A 138 -12.18 14.77 -3.81
CA HIS A 138 -10.99 14.84 -2.96
C HIS A 138 -9.99 13.71 -3.24
N PHE A 139 -10.48 12.49 -3.44
CA PHE A 139 -9.65 11.31 -3.68
C PHE A 139 -8.85 11.43 -4.99
N MET A 140 -9.48 11.95 -6.05
CA MET A 140 -8.85 12.11 -7.37
C MET A 140 -7.85 13.27 -7.46
N ASN A 141 -7.87 14.19 -6.51
CA ASN A 141 -7.03 15.37 -6.50
C ASN A 141 -6.11 15.33 -5.26
N PRO A 142 -5.06 14.49 -5.25
CA PRO A 142 -4.11 14.47 -4.15
C PRO A 142 -3.43 15.84 -4.00
N PRO A 143 -3.09 16.25 -2.76
CA PRO A 143 -2.22 17.37 -2.53
C PRO A 143 -0.89 17.18 -3.29
N ARG A 144 -0.34 18.27 -3.80
CA ARG A 144 0.94 18.24 -4.51
C ARG A 144 2.07 18.21 -3.50
N PHE A 145 2.41 17.00 -3.06
CA PHE A 145 3.47 16.81 -2.06
C PHE A 145 4.88 17.11 -2.59
N GLN A 146 5.09 17.11 -3.91
CA GLN A 146 6.43 17.22 -4.54
C GLN A 146 6.79 18.61 -5.07
N GLU A 147 5.83 19.53 -5.30
CA GLU A 147 6.13 20.83 -5.93
C GLU A 147 6.79 21.85 -4.97
N ALA A 148 6.79 21.60 -3.65
CA ALA A 148 7.52 22.44 -2.70
C ALA A 148 9.07 22.34 -2.87
N MET A 149 9.56 21.41 -3.69
CA MET A 149 10.99 21.21 -3.94
C MET A 149 11.55 22.10 -5.07
N GLU A 150 10.72 22.72 -5.92
CA GLU A 150 11.22 23.52 -7.05
C GLU A 150 11.66 24.94 -6.68
N SER A 151 11.57 25.33 -5.41
CA SER A 151 12.06 26.64 -4.91
C SER A 151 13.25 26.57 -3.94
N GLY A 152 13.82 25.39 -3.71
CA GLY A 152 14.95 25.20 -2.79
C GLY A 152 16.04 24.33 -3.40
N SER A 153 17.25 24.88 -3.47
CA SER A 153 18.50 24.30 -4.00
C SER A 153 18.64 22.77 -3.92
N MET A 154 19.05 22.21 -5.06
CA MET A 154 19.35 20.81 -5.32
C MET A 154 20.50 20.30 -4.42
N GLU A 155 20.18 19.56 -3.36
CA GLU A 155 21.12 18.60 -2.75
C GLU A 155 20.53 17.20 -2.82
N ALA A 156 21.22 16.33 -3.56
CA ALA A 156 20.84 14.97 -3.87
C ALA A 156 20.95 14.09 -2.62
N TYR A 157 19.81 13.68 -2.06
CA TYR A 157 19.78 12.61 -1.05
C TYR A 157 19.70 11.25 -1.75
N ALA A 158 20.85 10.55 -1.77
CA ALA A 158 20.98 9.19 -2.26
C ALA A 158 20.02 8.25 -1.51
N ASN A 159 19.24 7.47 -2.27
CA ASN A 159 18.34 6.45 -1.75
C ASN A 159 19.15 5.28 -1.16
N PRO A 160 19.13 5.02 0.16
CA PRO A 160 19.92 3.96 0.78
C PRO A 160 19.46 2.54 0.38
N PHE A 161 18.31 2.38 -0.28
CA PHE A 161 17.85 1.09 -0.81
C PHE A 161 18.39 0.75 -2.20
N ALA A 162 18.95 1.70 -2.95
CA ALA A 162 19.60 1.39 -4.23
C ALA A 162 20.88 0.55 -4.02
N ALA A 163 21.59 0.77 -2.91
CA ALA A 163 22.81 0.03 -2.57
C ALA A 163 22.53 -1.45 -2.23
N ALA A 164 21.38 -1.76 -1.62
CA ALA A 164 21.05 -3.13 -1.21
C ALA A 164 20.67 -4.05 -2.39
N ALA A 165 20.10 -3.50 -3.47
CA ALA A 165 19.74 -4.26 -4.66
C ALA A 165 20.97 -4.67 -5.50
N ALA A 166 22.04 -3.87 -5.48
CA ALA A 166 23.25 -4.14 -6.26
C ALA A 166 24.08 -5.32 -5.72
N MET A 167 24.05 -5.59 -4.41
CA MET A 167 24.84 -6.68 -3.81
C MET A 167 24.27 -8.09 -4.08
N GLN A 168 22.98 -8.22 -4.40
CA GLN A 168 22.36 -9.54 -4.63
C GLN A 168 22.55 -10.06 -6.06
N SER A 169 22.84 -9.21 -7.04
CA SER A 169 23.13 -9.64 -8.42
C SER A 169 24.58 -10.08 -8.65
N ALA A 170 25.50 -9.83 -7.72
CA ALA A 170 26.92 -10.17 -7.89
C ALA A 170 27.28 -11.60 -7.43
N MET A 171 26.39 -12.31 -6.71
CA MET A 171 26.67 -13.67 -6.20
C MET A 171 26.14 -14.82 -7.08
N GLN A 172 25.54 -14.53 -8.24
CA GLN A 172 24.99 -15.54 -9.15
C GLN A 172 25.80 -15.76 -10.44
N ARG A 173 27.04 -15.26 -10.51
CA ARG A 173 27.94 -15.44 -11.69
C ARG A 173 29.30 -16.04 -11.34
N ALA A 174 29.33 -17.04 -10.46
CA ALA A 174 30.50 -17.91 -10.36
C ALA A 174 30.31 -19.13 -11.29
N PRO A 175 31.19 -19.37 -12.29
CA PRO A 175 31.11 -20.56 -13.14
C PRO A 175 31.43 -21.81 -12.33
N LYS A 176 30.60 -22.86 -12.47
CA LYS A 176 30.90 -24.19 -11.94
C LYS A 176 31.98 -24.83 -12.82
N SER A 177 33.18 -25.03 -12.28
CA SER A 177 34.14 -25.99 -12.84
C SER A 177 33.59 -27.40 -12.64
N TYR A 178 33.62 -28.20 -13.70
CA TYR A 178 33.19 -29.58 -13.73
C TYR A 178 34.45 -30.43 -13.84
N ASP A 179 34.85 -31.09 -12.76
CA ASP A 179 35.91 -32.09 -12.82
C ASP A 179 35.28 -33.49 -12.78
N ARG A 180 35.59 -34.24 -13.84
CA ARG A 180 35.40 -35.68 -13.98
C ARG A 180 36.50 -36.39 -13.20
N GLU A 181 36.13 -37.34 -12.37
CA GLU A 181 36.51 -38.78 -12.42
C GLU A 181 35.90 -39.51 -11.22
#